data_AF-A0A925ZZL0-F1
#
_entry.id   AF-A0A925ZZL0-F1
#
_cell.length_a   1.000
_cell.length_b   1.000
_cell.length_c   1.000
_cell.angle_alpha   90.00
_cell.angle_beta   90.00
_cell.angle_gamma   90.00
#
_symmetry.space_group_name_H-M   'P 1'
#
loop_
_entity.id
_entity.type
_entity.pdbx_description
1 polymer ?
#
loop_
_entity_poly.entity_id
_entity_poly.type
_entity_poly.pdbx_seq_one_letter_code
_entity_poly.pdbx_strand_id
1 'polypeptide(L)'
;MLKAFTFENNGRTYICRVEEPRGSRTQAWWWVEITEDGQRYAPFEASEDDTEDSVRERVMAYYDHLLVRRAEPPQQRQHWARRTKPTPTGDAAAPATEGAAPEGAPAPVAD
;
A
#
# COMPACT_ATOMS: atom_id res chain seq x y z
N MET A 1 2.13 -28.83 21.28
CA MET A 1 2.64 -27.68 20.51
C MET A 1 3.71 -28.13 19.53
N LEU A 2 3.49 -27.83 18.25
CA LEU A 2 4.43 -28.09 17.17
C LEU A 2 5.65 -27.15 17.29
N LYS A 3 6.87 -27.65 17.08
CA LYS A 3 8.11 -26.86 17.31
C LYS A 3 8.70 -26.29 16.02
N ALA A 4 8.87 -27.15 15.02
CA ALA A 4 9.35 -26.80 13.70
C ALA A 4 8.99 -27.94 12.75
N PHE A 5 8.78 -27.61 11.49
CA PHE A 5 8.54 -28.57 10.42
C PHE A 5 8.83 -27.93 9.08
N THR A 6 9.04 -28.77 8.08
CA THR A 6 9.28 -28.34 6.70
C THR A 6 8.28 -29.03 5.80
N PHE A 7 7.74 -28.31 4.84
CA PHE A 7 6.87 -28.87 3.82
C PHE A 7 7.17 -28.26 2.45
N GLU A 8 6.77 -28.96 1.39
CA GLU A 8 6.90 -28.48 0.02
C GLU A 8 5.52 -28.13 -0.54
N ASN A 9 5.44 -27.02 -1.26
CA ASN A 9 4.24 -26.63 -1.99
C ASN A 9 4.61 -25.85 -3.25
N ASN A 10 4.01 -26.20 -4.39
CA ASN A 10 4.28 -25.58 -5.69
C ASN A 10 5.79 -25.52 -6.05
N GLY A 11 6.55 -26.56 -5.69
CA GLY A 11 8.00 -26.63 -5.93
C GLY A 11 8.85 -25.73 -5.02
N ARG A 12 8.25 -25.16 -3.97
CA ARG A 12 8.91 -24.32 -2.97
C ARG A 12 8.96 -25.04 -1.63
N THR A 13 10.08 -24.93 -0.94
CA THR A 13 10.24 -25.49 0.40
C THR A 13 9.99 -24.40 1.44
N TYR A 14 9.08 -24.69 2.37
CA TYR A 14 8.71 -23.82 3.48
C TYR A 14 9.24 -24.43 4.77
N ILE A 15 10.14 -23.71 5.44
CA ILE A 15 10.72 -24.10 6.71
C ILE A 15 10.03 -23.28 7.79
N CYS A 16 9.19 -23.93 8.59
CA CYS A 16 8.40 -23.31 9.65
C CYS A 16 9.01 -23.63 11.01
N ARG A 17 9.19 -22.63 11.86
CA ARG A 17 9.70 -22.80 13.23
C ARG A 17 9.03 -21.83 14.19
N VAL A 18 8.74 -22.28 15.40
CA VAL A 18 8.36 -21.39 16.48
C VAL A 18 9.62 -20.83 17.13
N GLU A 19 9.68 -19.51 17.30
CA GLU A 19 10.74 -18.87 18.07
C GLU A 19 10.10 -18.02 19.18
N GLU A 20 10.49 -18.30 20.42
CA GLU A 20 10.11 -17.52 21.59
C GLU A 20 11.02 -16.29 21.71
N PRO A 21 10.48 -15.08 21.95
CA PRO A 21 11.31 -13.90 22.17
C PRO A 21 12.21 -14.11 23.39
N ARG A 22 13.49 -13.76 23.27
CA ARG A 22 14.37 -13.71 24.44
C ARG A 22 14.03 -12.48 25.29
N GLY A 23 13.12 -12.63 26.25
CA GLY A 23 12.71 -11.57 27.18
C GLY A 23 11.35 -11.83 27.82
N SER A 24 10.83 -10.84 28.56
CA SER A 24 9.53 -10.91 29.26
C SER A 24 8.30 -10.81 28.34
N ARG A 25 8.47 -10.81 27.01
CA ARG A 25 7.36 -10.84 26.05
C ARG A 25 7.00 -12.29 25.75
N THR A 26 5.90 -12.73 26.33
CA THR A 26 5.46 -14.13 26.47
C THR A 26 4.92 -14.78 25.20
N GLN A 27 4.95 -14.10 24.05
CA GLN A 27 4.28 -14.59 22.84
C GLN A 27 5.28 -15.08 21.82
N ALA A 28 5.25 -16.40 21.58
CA ALA A 28 6.03 -17.05 20.55
C ALA A 28 5.47 -16.73 19.16
N TRP A 29 6.34 -16.68 18.15
CA TRP A 29 5.93 -16.38 16.77
C TRP A 29 6.31 -17.52 15.85
N TRP A 30 5.45 -17.78 14.87
CA TRP A 30 5.79 -18.64 13.74
C TRP A 30 6.69 -17.87 12.79
N TRP A 31 7.89 -18.39 12.60
CA TRP A 31 8.84 -17.92 11.60
C TRP A 31 8.84 -18.88 10.42
N VAL A 32 8.71 -18.31 9.23
CA VAL A 32 8.69 -19.04 7.96
C VAL A 32 9.86 -18.58 7.11
N GLU A 33 10.62 -19.53 6.58
CA GLU A 33 11.67 -19.30 5.61
C GLU A 33 11.33 -20.05 4.33
N ILE A 34 11.51 -19.40 3.19
CA ILE A 34 11.14 -19.93 1.87
C ILE A 34 12.41 -19.97 1.03
N THR A 35 12.76 -21.15 0.51
CA THR A 35 14.03 -21.37 -0.20
C THR A 35 14.18 -20.49 -1.44
N GLU A 36 13.08 -20.11 -2.10
CA GLU A 36 13.08 -19.24 -3.27
C GLU A 36 13.43 -17.77 -2.95
N ASP A 37 12.92 -17.24 -1.84
CA ASP A 37 13.09 -15.81 -1.48
C ASP A 37 14.33 -15.58 -0.61
N GLY A 38 14.77 -16.60 0.13
CA GLY A 38 15.85 -16.48 1.12
C GLY A 38 15.54 -15.54 2.30
N GLN A 39 14.29 -15.10 2.42
CA GLN A 39 13.81 -14.21 3.47
C GLN A 39 13.09 -14.98 4.57
N ARG A 40 13.13 -14.44 5.79
CA ARG A 40 12.42 -14.98 6.96
C ARG A 40 11.28 -14.06 7.36
N TYR A 41 10.08 -14.62 7.47
CA TYR A 41 8.86 -13.89 7.82
C TYR A 41 8.31 -14.36 9.14
N ALA A 42 7.71 -13.45 9.92
CA ALA A 42 6.95 -13.78 11.12
C ALA A 42 5.46 -13.44 10.89
N PRO A 43 4.70 -14.26 10.14
CA PRO A 43 3.35 -13.89 9.71
C PRO A 43 2.32 -13.86 10.84
N PHE A 44 2.42 -14.72 11.85
CA PHE A 44 1.47 -14.79 12.96
C PHE A 44 2.06 -15.35 14.26
N GLU A 45 1.37 -15.06 15.36
CA GLU A 45 1.66 -15.57 16.69
C GLU A 45 1.40 -17.09 16.77
N ALA A 46 2.27 -17.80 17.49
CA ALA A 46 2.12 -19.23 17.74
C ALA A 46 1.14 -19.48 18.90
N SER A 47 0.24 -20.42 18.69
CA SER A 47 -0.75 -20.92 19.64
C SER A 47 -0.42 -22.36 20.05
N GLU A 48 -0.88 -22.76 21.23
CA GLU A 48 -0.72 -24.14 21.73
C GLU A 48 -1.50 -25.15 20.88
N ASP A 49 -2.60 -24.70 20.27
CA ASP A 49 -3.49 -25.49 19.41
C ASP A 49 -3.03 -25.55 17.94
N ASP A 50 -1.88 -24.94 17.61
CA ASP A 50 -1.36 -24.97 16.26
C ASP A 50 -0.98 -26.39 15.84
N THR A 51 -1.62 -26.84 14.76
CA THR A 51 -1.31 -28.09 14.06
C THR A 51 -0.51 -27.82 12.80
N GLU A 52 0.16 -28.85 12.27
CA GLU A 52 0.90 -28.73 11.02
C GLU A 52 0.01 -28.21 9.87
N ASP A 53 -1.22 -28.71 9.78
CA ASP A 53 -2.18 -28.37 8.74
C ASP A 53 -2.67 -26.91 8.85
N SER A 54 -3.04 -26.48 10.06
CA SER A 54 -3.45 -25.09 10.33
C SER A 54 -2.33 -24.10 10.02
N VAL A 55 -1.11 -24.39 10.46
CA VAL A 55 0.05 -23.52 10.20
C VAL A 55 0.35 -23.49 8.71
N ARG A 56 0.32 -24.64 8.03
CA ARG A 56 0.52 -24.75 6.58
C ARG A 56 -0.47 -23.88 5.81
N GLU A 57 -1.76 -23.99 6.10
CA GLU A 57 -2.81 -23.20 5.43
C GLU A 57 -2.58 -21.69 5.62
N ARG A 58 -2.31 -21.26 6.85
CA ARG A 58 -2.07 -19.84 7.17
C ARG A 58 -0.80 -19.30 6.51
N VAL A 59 0.27 -20.09 6.46
CA VAL A 59 1.53 -19.74 5.80
C VAL A 59 1.34 -19.61 4.29
N MET A 60 0.61 -20.54 3.67
CA MET A 60 0.29 -20.46 2.24
C MET A 60 -0.54 -19.21 1.92
N ALA A 61 -1.58 -18.93 2.70
CA ALA A 61 -2.41 -17.75 2.52
C ALA A 61 -1.61 -16.44 2.66
N TYR A 62 -0.71 -16.38 3.65
CA TYR A 62 0.19 -15.24 3.82
C TYR A 62 1.12 -15.05 2.61
N TYR A 63 1.72 -16.12 2.12
CA TYR A 63 2.67 -16.03 1.02
C TYR A 63 2.00 -15.71 -0.31
N ASP A 64 0.81 -16.27 -0.58
CA ASP A 64 0.00 -15.89 -1.74
C ASP A 64 -0.30 -14.39 -1.77
N HIS A 65 -0.78 -13.85 -0.65
CA HIS A 65 -1.02 -12.42 -0.52
C HIS A 65 0.27 -11.58 -0.68
N LEU A 66 1.40 -12.07 -0.20
CA LEU A 66 2.70 -11.42 -0.39
C LEU A 66 3.11 -11.38 -1.87
N LEU A 67 2.89 -12.47 -2.61
CA LEU A 67 3.16 -12.54 -4.04
C LEU A 67 2.26 -11.60 -4.85
N VAL A 68 0.97 -11.53 -4.51
CA VAL A 68 0.03 -10.57 -5.12
C VAL A 68 0.56 -9.15 -4.94
N ARG A 69 0.90 -8.75 -3.71
CA ARG A 69 1.44 -7.42 -3.42
C ARG A 69 2.77 -7.13 -4.09
N ARG A 70 3.59 -8.16 -4.34
CA ARG A 70 4.87 -8.02 -5.03
C ARG A 70 4.70 -7.89 -6.54
N ALA A 71 3.65 -8.49 -7.09
CA ALA A 71 3.28 -8.38 -8.50
C ALA A 71 2.58 -7.06 -8.82
N GLU A 72 2.04 -6.36 -7.82
CA GLU A 72 1.46 -5.03 -8.01
C GLU A 72 2.51 -4.05 -8.56
N PRO A 73 2.23 -3.37 -9.68
CA PRO A 73 3.14 -2.34 -10.17
C PRO A 73 3.24 -1.21 -9.15
N PRO A 74 4.41 -0.55 -9.02
CA PRO A 74 4.60 0.54 -8.08
C PRO A 74 3.53 1.61 -8.28
N GLN A 75 2.58 1.69 -7.36
CA GLN A 75 1.60 2.77 -7.35
C GLN A 75 2.38 4.08 -7.29
N GLN A 76 2.20 4.96 -8.29
CA GLN A 76 2.75 6.31 -8.25
C GLN A 76 2.17 7.00 -7.01
N ARG A 77 2.92 6.98 -5.92
CA ARG A 77 2.59 7.75 -4.73
C ARG A 77 2.61 9.19 -5.19
N GLN A 78 1.46 9.87 -5.14
CA GLN A 78 1.43 11.31 -5.33
C GLN A 78 2.40 11.90 -4.32
N HIS A 79 3.57 12.32 -4.82
CA HIS A 79 4.54 13.06 -4.04
C HIS A 79 3.76 14.14 -3.31
N TRP A 80 3.93 14.22 -1.99
CA TRP A 80 3.42 15.27 -1.13
C TRP A 80 3.34 16.60 -1.89
N ALA A 81 2.21 16.87 -2.53
CA ALA A 81 2.13 17.99 -3.44
C ALA A 81 2.23 19.22 -2.54
N ARG A 82 3.27 20.03 -2.81
CA ARG A 82 3.58 21.27 -2.12
C ARG A 82 2.29 22.01 -1.82
N ARG A 83 2.03 22.27 -0.53
CA ARG A 83 0.96 23.14 -0.08
C ARG A 83 1.13 24.51 -0.76
N THR A 84 0.38 24.76 -1.83
CA THR A 84 0.24 26.10 -2.39
C THR A 84 -0.45 26.97 -1.34
N LYS A 85 0.24 28.04 -0.91
CA LYS A 85 -0.35 29.06 -0.03
C LYS A 85 -1.54 29.69 -0.75
N PRO A 86 -2.74 29.76 -0.14
CA PRO A 86 -3.86 30.51 -0.72
C PRO A 86 -3.53 32.01 -0.69
N THR A 87 -3.63 32.65 -1.86
CA THR A 87 -3.58 34.12 -1.99
C THR A 87 -4.92 34.69 -1.53
N PRO A 88 -4.97 35.61 -0.55
CA PRO A 88 -6.23 36.24 -0.17
C PRO A 88 -6.68 37.18 -1.30
N THR A 89 -7.83 36.87 -1.90
CA THR A 89 -8.61 37.82 -2.70
C THR A 89 -9.25 38.80 -1.72
N GLY A 90 -8.70 40.02 -1.69
CA GLY A 90 -9.23 41.14 -0.93
C GLY A 90 -10.15 42.00 -1.79
N ASP A 91 -11.38 42.12 -1.30
CA ASP A 91 -12.37 43.17 -1.44
C ASP A 91 -13.13 43.42 -2.76
N ALA A 92 -14.44 43.33 -2.59
CA ALA A 92 -15.49 43.79 -3.48
C ALA A 92 -15.82 45.26 -3.20
N ALA A 93 -16.13 46.02 -4.26
CA ALA A 93 -17.06 47.13 -4.19
C ALA A 93 -17.90 47.16 -5.48
N ALA A 94 -19.22 47.04 -5.30
CA ALA A 94 -20.25 46.96 -6.33
C ALA A 94 -20.72 48.39 -6.76
N PRO A 95 -21.85 48.57 -7.48
CA PRO A 95 -21.99 48.52 -8.94
C PRO A 95 -22.60 49.82 -9.55
N ALA A 96 -22.91 49.76 -10.85
CA ALA A 96 -23.75 50.66 -11.68
C ALA A 96 -23.09 51.87 -12.36
N THR A 97 -23.13 51.90 -13.70
CA THR A 97 -24.04 52.77 -14.45
C THR A 97 -24.04 52.38 -15.94
N GLU A 98 -25.26 52.35 -16.46
CA GLU A 98 -25.70 52.10 -17.82
C GLU A 98 -25.27 53.20 -18.81
N GLY A 99 -25.02 52.83 -20.07
CA GLY A 99 -25.14 53.73 -21.23
C GLY A 99 -23.84 54.17 -21.89
N ALA A 100 -23.56 53.59 -23.07
CA ALA A 100 -23.17 54.28 -24.32
C ALA A 100 -22.59 53.27 -25.33
N ALA A 101 -23.43 52.84 -26.27
CA ALA A 101 -23.00 52.45 -27.62
C ALA A 101 -22.83 53.73 -28.47
N PRO A 102 -22.31 53.70 -29.71
CA PRO A 102 -21.47 52.70 -30.41
C PRO A 102 -20.23 53.37 -31.07
N GLU A 103 -19.58 52.63 -31.98
CA GLU A 103 -18.97 53.15 -33.23
C GLU A 103 -17.44 53.29 -33.30
N GLY A 104 -16.84 52.64 -34.31
CA GLY A 104 -15.50 52.99 -34.78
C GLY A 104 -14.62 51.86 -35.30
N ALA A 105 -15.03 51.13 -36.34
CA ALA A 105 -14.07 50.46 -37.24
C ALA A 105 -14.63 50.42 -38.68
N PRO A 106 -14.05 51.18 -39.63
CA PRO A 106 -14.50 51.19 -41.02
C PRO A 106 -13.98 49.99 -41.82
N ALA A 107 -14.74 49.69 -42.89
CA ALA A 107 -14.64 48.55 -43.80
C ALA A 107 -13.30 48.43 -44.56
N PRO A 108 -13.08 47.25 -45.18
CA PRO A 108 -12.90 47.30 -46.64
C PRO A 108 -13.64 46.16 -47.37
N VAL A 109 -14.53 46.52 -48.31
CA VAL A 109 -14.88 45.65 -49.45
C VAL A 109 -14.98 46.50 -50.71
N ALA A 110 -14.30 46.04 -51.74
CA ALA A 110 -14.14 46.67 -53.05
C ALA A 110 -15.28 46.30 -54.01
N ASP A 111 -15.66 47.23 -54.87
CA ASP A 111 -15.94 47.04 -56.31
C ASP A 111 -15.61 48.34 -57.06
#